data_AF-A0A7C5E4N8-F1
#
_entry.id   AF-A0A7C5E4N8-F1
#
_cell.length_a   1.000
_cell.length_b   1.000
_cell.length_c   1.000
_cell.angle_alpha   90.00
_cell.angle_beta   90.00
_cell.angle_gamma   90.00
#
_symmetry.space_group_name_H-M   'P 1'
#
loop_
_entity.id
_entity.type
_entity.pdbx_description
1 polymer ?
#
loop_
_entity_poly.entity_id
_entity_poly.type
_entity_poly.pdbx_seq_one_letter_code
_entity_poly.pdbx_strand_id
1 'polypeptide(L)'
;MSPRVFREGDLIFWFHSYDASVENRASVHVGKGSQNDSTDPKIWLEPQVEVARVGRTLSQAELNRAIKLVDRNRERLLEAWHAHRRRTN
;
A
#
# COMPACT_ATOMS: atom_id res chain seq x y z
N MET A 1 -4.07 12.42 7.54
CA MET A 1 -3.96 11.13 8.27
C MET A 1 -3.76 10.00 7.29
N SER A 2 -3.00 8.96 7.64
CA SER A 2 -2.79 7.78 6.80
C SER A 2 -3.71 6.65 7.28
N PRO A 3 -4.78 6.31 6.54
CA PRO A 3 -5.67 5.24 6.96
C PRO A 3 -4.95 3.89 6.80
N ARG A 4 -4.99 3.10 7.87
CA ARG A 4 -4.66 1.67 7.80
C ARG A 4 -5.82 0.99 7.09
N VAL A 5 -5.51 0.26 6.02
CA VAL A 5 -6.50 -0.40 5.16
C VAL A 5 -6.79 -1.79 5.67
N PHE A 6 -5.73 -2.54 6.00
CA PHE A 6 -5.83 -3.81 6.69
C PHE A 6 -4.48 -4.23 7.27
N ARG A 7 -4.49 -5.29 8.07
CA ARG A 7 -3.32 -5.91 8.69
C ARG A 7 -3.38 -7.41 8.48
N GLU A 8 -2.26 -8.01 8.13
CA GLU A 8 -2.09 -9.46 8.03
C GLU A 8 -0.83 -9.87 8.80
N GLY A 9 -0.99 -10.51 9.96
CA GLY A 9 0.13 -10.80 10.84
C GLY A 9 0.82 -9.52 11.36
N ASP A 10 2.08 -9.34 11.03
CA ASP A 10 2.91 -8.17 11.35
C ASP A 10 2.92 -7.10 10.25
N LEU A 11 2.40 -7.41 9.06
CA LEU A 11 2.33 -6.50 7.92
C LEU A 11 1.11 -5.57 8.03
N ILE A 12 1.36 -4.27 7.84
CA ILE A 12 0.35 -3.21 7.89
C ILE A 12 0.27 -2.57 6.52
N PHE A 13 -0.92 -2.59 5.92
CA PHE A 13 -1.20 -1.99 4.62
C PHE A 13 -1.90 -0.66 4.83
N TRP A 14 -1.38 0.40 4.22
CA TRP A 14 -1.86 1.75 4.49
C TRP A 14 -1.76 2.65 3.26
N PHE A 15 -2.61 3.68 3.21
CA PHE A 15 -2.60 4.67 2.12
C PHE A 15 -1.91 5.95 2.55
N HIS A 16 -1.03 6.45 1.69
CA HIS A 16 -0.41 7.75 1.88
C HIS A 16 -1.32 8.83 1.29
N SER A 17 -1.80 9.75 2.12
CA SER A 17 -2.82 10.71 1.71
C SER A 17 -2.31 11.74 0.70
N TYR A 18 -1.02 12.10 0.77
CA TYR A 18 -0.42 12.93 -0.29
C TYR A 18 -0.43 12.19 -1.63
N ASP A 19 -0.08 10.90 -1.65
CA ASP A 19 -0.13 10.07 -2.86
C ASP A 19 -1.56 10.05 -3.42
N ALA A 20 -2.56 9.88 -2.56
CA ALA A 20 -3.96 9.90 -2.97
C ALA A 20 -4.40 11.24 -3.59
N SER A 21 -3.83 12.37 -3.16
CA SER A 21 -4.13 13.69 -3.71
C SER A 21 -3.45 13.99 -5.04
N VAL A 22 -2.21 13.53 -5.25
CA VAL A 22 -1.39 13.94 -6.40
C VAL A 22 -1.23 12.86 -7.46
N GLU A 23 -1.36 11.58 -7.09
CA GLU A 23 -1.12 10.47 -8.01
C GLU A 23 -2.38 10.04 -8.75
N ASN A 24 -2.21 9.73 -10.02
CA ASN A 24 -3.28 9.22 -10.88
C ASN A 24 -3.46 7.70 -10.74
N ARG A 25 -2.47 6.99 -10.17
CA ARG A 25 -2.47 5.53 -10.00
C ARG A 25 -2.68 5.18 -8.53
N ALA A 26 -3.44 4.12 -8.27
CA ALA A 26 -3.64 3.63 -6.91
C ALA A 26 -2.39 2.95 -6.35
N SER A 27 -2.02 3.29 -5.11
CA SER A 27 -0.87 2.68 -4.43
C SER A 27 -1.17 2.31 -2.98
N VAL A 28 -0.41 1.35 -2.48
CA VAL A 28 -0.44 0.95 -1.07
C VAL A 28 0.98 0.88 -0.54
N HIS A 29 1.18 1.37 0.68
CA HIS A 29 2.41 1.22 1.42
C HIS A 29 2.28 0.04 2.38
N VAL A 30 3.39 -0.67 2.60
CA VAL A 30 3.42 -1.87 3.45
C VAL A 30 4.49 -1.71 4.52
N GLY A 31 4.06 -1.50 5.76
CA GLY A 31 4.94 -1.44 6.92
C GLY A 31 4.97 -2.75 7.70
N LYS A 32 5.91 -2.86 8.64
CA LYS A 32 6.03 -3.97 9.60
C LYS A 32 6.05 -3.41 11.01
N GLY A 33 5.04 -3.73 11.81
CA GLY A 33 4.89 -3.22 13.18
C GLY A 33 4.49 -1.73 13.29
N SER A 34 5.07 -0.85 12.47
CA SER A 34 4.72 0.57 12.36
C SER A 34 4.61 1.01 10.88
N GLN A 35 4.04 2.21 10.66
CA GLN A 35 3.98 2.85 9.34
C GLN A 35 5.14 3.84 9.22
N ASN A 36 5.90 3.78 8.13
CA ASN A 36 6.98 4.72 7.83
C ASN A 36 7.07 4.97 6.33
N ASP A 37 6.64 6.14 5.88
CA ASP A 37 6.62 6.57 4.47
C ASP A 37 8.00 6.65 3.81
N SER A 38 9.09 6.73 4.58
CA SER A 38 10.45 6.78 4.05
C SER A 38 11.07 5.39 3.82
N THR A 39 10.68 4.40 4.62
CA THR A 39 11.27 3.05 4.59
C THR A 39 10.32 1.96 4.13
N ASP A 40 9.01 2.20 4.11
CA ASP A 40 8.04 1.18 3.73
C ASP A 40 8.02 0.96 2.21
N PRO A 41 7.96 -0.29 1.74
CA PRO A 41 7.69 -0.57 0.36
C PRO A 41 6.39 0.08 -0.12
N LYS A 42 6.42 0.56 -1.36
CA LYS A 42 5.27 1.08 -2.08
C LYS A 42 4.95 0.15 -3.24
N ILE A 43 3.68 -0.20 -3.38
CA ILE A 43 3.19 -1.12 -4.40
C ILE A 43 2.08 -0.41 -5.18
N TRP A 44 2.21 -0.37 -6.50
CA TRP A 44 1.14 0.03 -7.41
C TRP A 44 0.08 -1.06 -7.49
N LEU A 45 -1.19 -0.66 -7.55
CA LEU A 45 -2.32 -1.58 -7.70
C LEU A 45 -2.83 -1.66 -9.15
N GLU A 46 -2.44 -0.69 -10.00
CA GLU A 46 -2.91 -0.55 -11.38
C GLU A 46 -1.77 -0.09 -12.29
N PRO A 47 -1.76 -0.46 -13.59
CA PRO A 47 -2.71 -1.38 -14.24
C PRO A 47 -2.53 -2.85 -13.79
N GLN A 48 -1.37 -3.19 -13.27
CA GLN A 48 -1.09 -4.44 -12.56
C GLN A 48 -0.40 -4.17 -11.23
N VAL A 49 -0.33 -5.20 -10.37
CA VAL A 49 0.43 -5.13 -9.13
C VAL A 49 1.92 -5.06 -9.45
N GLU A 50 2.57 -3.98 -9.00
CA GLU A 50 3.98 -3.72 -9.29
C GLU A 50 4.66 -3.04 -8.10
N VAL A 51 5.91 -3.42 -7.80
CA VAL A 51 6.68 -2.75 -6.75
C VAL A 51 7.18 -1.41 -7.27
N ALA A 52 6.61 -0.32 -6.76
CA ALA A 52 7.07 1.04 -7.06
C ALA A 52 8.37 1.39 -6.32
N ARG A 53 8.47 0.89 -5.07
CA ARG A 53 9.62 1.09 -4.20
C ARG A 53 9.75 -0.11 -3.26
N VAL A 54 10.95 -0.68 -3.18
CA VAL A 54 11.24 -1.86 -2.32
C VAL A 54 11.24 -1.49 -0.83
N GLY A 55 11.66 -0.27 -0.48
CA GLY A 55 11.83 0.14 0.91
C GLY A 55 12.97 -0.60 1.62
N ARG A 56 13.06 -0.43 2.94
CA ARG A 56 14.03 -1.07 3.84
C ARG A 56 13.37 -1.81 5.00
N THR A 57 12.07 -1.62 5.21
CA THR A 57 11.32 -2.20 6.34
C THR A 57 11.11 -3.72 6.19
N LEU A 58 11.04 -4.25 4.97
CA LEU A 58 10.74 -5.67 4.70
C LEU A 58 11.96 -6.40 4.11
N SER A 59 12.16 -7.65 4.53
CA SER A 59 13.01 -8.59 3.81
C SER A 59 12.40 -8.99 2.45
N GLN A 60 13.18 -9.59 1.57
CA GLN A 60 12.69 -10.04 0.25
C GLN A 60 11.54 -11.05 0.37
N ALA A 61 11.60 -11.96 1.36
CA ALA A 61 10.54 -12.94 1.60
C ALA A 61 9.23 -12.28 2.05
N GLU A 62 9.33 -11.28 2.93
CA GLU A 62 8.17 -10.51 3.41
C GLU A 62 7.59 -9.64 2.31
N LEU A 63 8.43 -9.01 1.48
CA LEU A 63 7.96 -8.26 0.31
C LEU A 63 7.23 -9.17 -0.67
N ASN A 64 7.77 -10.36 -0.96
CA ASN A 64 7.09 -11.34 -1.82
C ASN A 64 5.74 -11.78 -1.23
N ARG A 65 5.66 -11.94 0.09
CA ARG A 65 4.40 -12.23 0.79
C ARG A 65 3.42 -11.06 0.69
N ALA A 66 3.90 -9.83 0.87
CA ALA A 66 3.11 -8.62 0.76
C ALA A 66 2.52 -8.46 -0.65
N ILE A 67 3.31 -8.68 -1.70
CA ILE A 67 2.85 -8.63 -3.10
C ILE A 67 1.72 -9.64 -3.32
N LYS A 68 1.87 -10.89 -2.85
CA LYS A 68 0.81 -11.92 -2.93
C LYS A 68 -0.46 -11.55 -2.14
N LEU A 69 -0.33 -10.81 -1.05
CA LEU A 69 -1.46 -10.32 -0.27
C LEU A 69 -2.18 -9.19 -1.00
N VAL A 70 -1.41 -8.24 -1.56
CA VAL A 70 -1.93 -7.14 -2.38
C VAL A 70 -2.68 -7.68 -3.58
N ASP A 71 -2.08 -8.62 -4.31
CA ASP A 71 -2.69 -9.20 -5.51
C ASP A 71 -4.02 -9.92 -5.20
N ARG A 72 -4.04 -10.76 -4.15
CA ARG A 72 -5.27 -11.41 -3.70
C ARG A 72 -6.36 -10.44 -3.21
N ASN A 73 -5.98 -9.26 -2.73
CA ASN A 73 -6.90 -8.26 -2.21
C ASN A 73 -7.06 -7.06 -3.16
N ARG A 74 -6.61 -7.18 -4.42
CA ARG A 74 -6.42 -6.04 -5.31
C ARG A 74 -7.70 -5.22 -5.48
N GLU A 75 -8.81 -5.88 -5.82
CA GLU A 75 -10.09 -5.22 -6.04
C GLU A 75 -10.55 -4.44 -4.79
N ARG A 76 -10.51 -5.07 -3.62
CA ARG A 76 -10.84 -4.43 -2.34
C ARG A 76 -9.93 -3.23 -2.03
N LEU A 77 -8.64 -3.34 -2.36
CA LEU A 77 -7.68 -2.24 -2.18
C LEU A 77 -7.95 -1.08 -3.12
N LEU A 78 -8.34 -1.34 -4.37
CA LEU A 78 -8.74 -0.32 -5.34
C LEU A 78 -9.99 0.42 -4.87
N GLU A 79 -11.02 -0.31 -4.45
CA GLU A 79 -12.24 0.28 -3.90
C GLU A 79 -11.94 1.20 -2.71
N ALA A 80 -11.13 0.71 -1.77
CA ALA A 80 -10.72 1.48 -0.60
C ALA A 80 -9.88 2.72 -1.00
N TRP A 81 -8.99 2.59 -1.97
CA TRP A 81 -8.18 3.69 -2.48
C TRP A 81 -9.06 4.78 -3.11
N HIS A 82 -9.98 4.42 -4.00
CA HIS A 82 -10.88 5.38 -4.64
C HIS A 82 -11.79 6.06 -3.61
N ALA A 83 -12.27 5.32 -2.61
CA ALA A 83 -13.03 5.88 -1.51
C ALA A 83 -12.18 6.83 -0.64
N HIS A 84 -10.90 6.55 -0.46
CA HIS A 84 -9.98 7.44 0.26
C HIS A 84 -9.65 8.70 -0.54
N ARG A 85 -9.35 8.56 -1.83
CA ARG A 85 -9.07 9.66 -2.76
C ARG A 85 -10.22 10.65 -2.82
N ARG A 86 -11.47 10.17 -2.91
CA ARG A 86 -12.68 11.04 -2.87
C ARG A 86 -12.85 11.84 -1.57
N ARG A 87 -12.25 11.41 -0.47
CA ARG A 87 -12.28 12.14 0.82
C ARG A 87 -11.11 13.09 1.02
N THR A 88 -10.05 12.91 0.23
CA THR A 88 -8.80 13.68 0.33
C THR A 88 -8.75 14.80 -0.71
N ASN A 89 -9.61 14.73 -1.72
CA ASN A 89 -9.84 15.74 -2.75
C ASN A 89 -10.99 16.67 -2.34
#